data_AF-A0A0C3EDS7-F1
#
_entry.id   AF-A0A0C3EDS7-F1
#
_cell.length_a   1.000
_cell.length_b   1.000
_cell.length_c   1.000
_cell.angle_alpha   90.00
_cell.angle_beta   90.00
_cell.angle_gamma   90.00
#
_symmetry.space_group_name_H-M   'P 1'
#
loop_
_entity.id
_entity.type
_entity.pdbx_description
1 polymer ?
#
loop_
_entity_poly.entity_id
_entity_poly.type
_entity_poly.pdbx_seq_one_letter_code
_entity_poly.pdbx_strand_id
1 'polypeptide(L)'
;IRKSYFSKIAQELALVSPEILNRLATCLENESSFSDLFTEEKGAMNLLKHVNTIAACIPGSHASKILVHNEICNYFGYFGLPQLFFTFNPNPAHSPIFQVM
;
A
#
# COMPACT_ATOMS: atom_id res chain seq x y z
N ILE A 1 -12.37 9.44 0.34
CA ILE A 1 -12.69 9.71 1.76
C ILE A 1 -13.66 10.88 1.84
N ARG A 2 -14.76 10.77 2.61
CA ARG A 2 -15.69 11.90 2.77
C ARG A 2 -15.03 12.99 3.62
N LYS A 3 -15.12 14.25 3.19
CA LYS A 3 -14.49 15.42 3.85
C LYS A 3 -14.84 15.53 5.35
N SER A 4 -16.03 15.08 5.74
CA SER A 4 -16.52 15.07 7.12
C SER A 4 -15.65 14.24 8.09
N TYR A 5 -14.94 13.22 7.62
CA TYR A 5 -14.11 12.36 8.48
C TYR A 5 -12.70 12.91 8.68
N PHE A 6 -12.32 13.97 7.95
CA PHE A 6 -10.95 14.45 7.93
C PHE A 6 -10.49 14.93 9.32
N SER A 7 -11.30 15.73 10.00
CA SER A 7 -10.99 16.23 11.35
C SER A 7 -10.87 15.10 12.37
N LYS A 8 -11.74 14.08 12.28
CA LYS A 8 -11.69 12.91 13.16
C LYS A 8 -10.40 12.12 12.96
N ILE A 9 -10.06 11.83 11.70
CA ILE A 9 -8.84 11.08 11.36
C ILE A 9 -7.58 11.85 11.72
N ALA A 10 -7.56 13.18 11.55
CA ALA A 10 -6.45 14.01 11.96
C ALA A 10 -6.23 13.99 13.48
N GLN A 11 -7.31 14.00 14.27
CA GLN A 11 -7.23 13.82 15.72
C GLN A 11 -6.73 12.42 16.09
N GLU A 12 -7.25 11.37 15.45
CA GLU A 12 -6.78 10.01 15.67
C GLU A 12 -5.28 9.88 15.35
N LEU A 13 -4.81 10.45 14.23
CA LEU A 13 -3.37 10.52 13.88
C LEU A 13 -2.51 11.19 14.94
N ALA A 14 -3.00 12.29 15.54
CA ALA A 14 -2.27 12.99 16.59
C ALA A 14 -2.20 12.20 17.91
N LEU A 15 -3.17 11.30 18.14
CA LEU A 15 -3.28 10.51 19.37
C LEU A 15 -2.54 9.17 19.32
N VAL A 16 -2.13 8.71 18.13
CA VAL A 16 -1.41 7.43 18.00
C VAL A 16 -0.02 7.54 18.63
N SER A 17 0.26 6.66 19.59
CA SER A 17 1.59 6.55 20.22
C SER A 17 2.60 5.88 19.27
N PRO A 18 3.86 6.35 19.24
CA PRO A 18 4.95 5.69 18.52
C PRO A 18 5.18 4.24 18.93
N GLU A 19 4.94 3.90 20.21
CA GLU A 19 5.12 2.55 20.74
C GLU A 19 4.15 1.55 20.10
N ILE A 20 2.90 1.98 19.88
CA ILE A 20 1.85 1.18 19.25
C ILE A 20 2.21 0.94 17.78
N LEU A 21 2.73 1.95 17.09
CA LEU A 21 3.19 1.80 15.70
C LEU A 21 4.34 0.82 15.58
N ASN A 22 5.31 0.88 16.51
CA ASN A 22 6.46 -0.01 16.48
C ASN A 22 6.04 -1.47 16.74
N ARG A 23 5.17 -1.69 17.73
CA ARG A 23 4.59 -3.01 17.99
C ARG A 23 3.81 -3.55 16.80
N LEU A 24 2.99 -2.72 16.16
CA LEU A 24 2.26 -3.09 14.96
C LEU A 24 3.22 -3.45 13.81
N ALA A 25 4.31 -2.70 13.63
CA ALA A 25 5.32 -2.99 12.62
C ALA A 25 5.99 -4.35 12.87
N THR A 26 6.43 -4.62 14.11
CA THR A 26 7.01 -5.93 14.48
C THR A 26 6.02 -7.08 14.28
N CYS A 27 4.74 -6.86 14.59
CA CYS A 27 3.68 -7.85 14.36
C CYS A 27 3.51 -8.18 12.87
N LEU A 28 3.55 -7.16 12.00
CA LEU A 28 3.47 -7.32 10.54
C LEU A 28 4.73 -7.98 9.96
N GLU A 29 5.91 -7.63 10.45
CA GLU A 29 7.18 -8.26 10.04
C GLU A 29 7.22 -9.76 10.36
N ASN A 30 6.62 -10.15 11.50
CA ASN A 30 6.54 -11.54 11.92
C ASN A 30 5.35 -12.31 11.30
N GLU A 31 4.65 -11.73 10.31
CA GLU A 31 3.47 -12.33 9.65
C GLU A 31 2.40 -12.84 10.63
N SER A 32 2.27 -12.18 11.78
CA SER A 32 1.33 -12.60 12.82
C SER A 32 -0.12 -12.34 12.41
N SER A 33 -1.06 -13.12 12.96
CA SER A 33 -2.46 -13.04 12.54
C SER A 33 -3.10 -11.72 12.98
N PHE A 34 -3.93 -11.11 12.12
CA PHE A 34 -4.69 -9.90 12.45
C PHE A 34 -5.64 -10.09 13.65
N SER A 35 -5.97 -11.34 13.99
CA SER A 35 -6.75 -11.68 15.18
C SER A 35 -6.02 -11.31 16.48
N ASP A 36 -4.69 -11.38 16.46
CA ASP A 36 -3.82 -11.22 17.64
C ASP A 36 -3.55 -9.74 17.97
N LEU A 37 -4.01 -8.81 17.12
CA LEU A 37 -3.82 -7.38 17.33
C LEU A 37 -4.69 -6.85 18.48
N PHE A 38 -4.06 -6.05 19.34
CA PHE A 38 -4.73 -5.30 20.38
C PHE A 38 -5.65 -4.22 19.79
N THR A 39 -6.59 -3.72 20.59
CA THR A 39 -7.58 -2.74 20.13
C THR A 39 -6.93 -1.46 19.60
N GLU A 40 -5.85 -0.98 20.21
CA GLU A 40 -5.16 0.22 19.71
C GLU A 40 -4.38 -0.04 18.41
N GLU A 41 -3.77 -1.23 18.29
CA GLU A 41 -3.07 -1.65 17.06
C GLU A 41 -4.05 -1.81 15.88
N LYS A 42 -5.26 -2.34 16.14
CA LYS A 42 -6.36 -2.36 15.17
C LYS A 42 -6.77 -0.96 14.75
N GLY A 43 -6.81 -0.01 15.70
CA GLY A 43 -7.05 1.40 15.42
C GLY A 43 -5.99 1.99 14.50
N ALA A 44 -4.70 1.80 14.82
CA ALA A 44 -3.58 2.25 14.01
C ALA A 44 -3.57 1.62 12.61
N MET A 45 -3.90 0.33 12.50
CA MET A 45 -4.06 -0.37 11.22
C MET A 45 -5.19 0.24 10.37
N ASN A 46 -6.33 0.57 10.98
CA ASN A 46 -7.42 1.22 10.26
C ASN A 46 -7.03 2.63 9.79
N LEU A 47 -6.28 3.36 10.62
CA LEU A 47 -5.73 4.66 10.27
C LEU A 47 -4.77 4.58 9.08
N LEU A 48 -3.91 3.56 9.04
CA LEU A 48 -2.99 3.29 7.94
C LEU A 48 -3.75 3.08 6.61
N LYS A 49 -4.92 2.42 6.63
CA LYS A 49 -5.77 2.28 5.43
C LYS A 49 -6.25 3.64 4.92
N HIS A 50 -6.63 4.55 5.81
CA HIS A 50 -7.05 5.90 5.44
C HIS A 50 -5.88 6.71 4.87
N VAL A 51 -4.70 6.64 5.48
CA VAL A 51 -3.49 7.30 4.96
C VAL A 51 -3.12 6.75 3.58
N ASN A 52 -3.11 5.43 3.39
CA ASN A 52 -2.83 4.80 2.10
C ASN A 52 -3.83 5.22 1.02
N THR A 53 -5.10 5.40 1.37
CA THR A 53 -6.13 5.89 0.43
C THR A 53 -5.82 7.31 -0.05
N ILE A 54 -5.37 8.20 0.83
CA ILE A 54 -4.96 9.56 0.46
C ILE A 54 -3.66 9.51 -0.36
N ALA A 55 -2.71 8.69 0.08
CA ALA A 55 -1.42 8.53 -0.59
C ALA A 55 -1.59 8.03 -2.04
N ALA A 56 -2.61 7.22 -2.33
CA ALA A 56 -2.90 6.76 -3.69
C ALA A 56 -3.21 7.91 -4.67
N CYS A 57 -3.70 9.04 -4.17
CA CYS A 57 -3.92 10.25 -4.97
C CYS A 57 -2.66 11.11 -5.15
N ILE A 58 -1.56 10.79 -4.48
CA ILE A 58 -0.27 11.51 -4.59
C ILE A 58 0.56 10.83 -5.69
N PRO A 59 0.82 11.50 -6.84
CA PRO A 59 1.58 10.91 -7.93
C PRO A 59 2.96 10.44 -7.49
N GLY A 60 3.36 9.25 -7.94
CA GLY A 60 4.67 8.67 -7.64
C GLY A 60 4.80 8.02 -6.25
N SER A 61 3.79 8.16 -5.38
CA SER A 61 3.74 7.44 -4.11
C SER A 61 3.65 5.92 -4.33
N HIS A 62 4.04 5.14 -3.32
CA HIS A 62 3.91 3.68 -3.37
C HIS A 62 2.45 3.24 -3.58
N ALA A 63 1.51 3.85 -2.86
CA ALA A 63 0.08 3.55 -3.01
C ALA A 63 -0.46 3.92 -4.40
N SER A 64 0.02 5.01 -5.01
CA SER A 64 -0.35 5.40 -6.37
C SER A 64 0.14 4.39 -7.40
N LYS A 65 1.37 3.88 -7.25
CA LYS A 65 1.91 2.80 -8.11
C LYS A 65 1.09 1.52 -8.02
N ILE A 66 0.73 1.10 -6.80
CA ILE A 66 -0.14 -0.07 -6.58
C ILE A 66 -1.51 0.14 -7.24
N LEU A 67 -2.11 1.32 -7.07
CA LEU A 67 -3.40 1.64 -7.68
C LEU A 67 -3.35 1.52 -9.20
N VAL A 68 -2.36 2.13 -9.85
CA VAL A 68 -2.19 2.06 -11.31
C VAL A 68 -1.94 0.63 -11.77
N HIS A 69 -1.11 -0.13 -11.06
CA HIS A 69 -0.87 -1.54 -11.37
C HIS A 69 -2.18 -2.35 -11.33
N ASN A 70 -2.97 -2.19 -10.27
CA ASN A 70 -4.26 -2.86 -10.13
C ASN A 70 -5.25 -2.44 -11.23
N GLU A 71 -5.25 -1.16 -11.63
CA GLU A 71 -6.08 -0.66 -12.72
C GLU A 71 -5.71 -1.33 -14.06
N ILE A 72 -4.41 -1.42 -14.37
CA ILE A 72 -3.91 -2.13 -15.54
C ILE A 72 -4.41 -3.58 -15.54
N CYS A 73 -4.18 -4.33 -14.45
CA CYS A 73 -4.61 -5.72 -14.33
C CYS A 73 -6.14 -5.87 -14.47
N ASN A 74 -6.92 -4.94 -13.91
CA ASN A 74 -8.38 -4.94 -14.04
C ASN A 74 -8.84 -4.76 -15.49
N TYR A 75 -8.16 -3.96 -16.31
CA TYR A 75 -8.50 -3.84 -17.73
C TYR A 75 -8.38 -5.18 -18.47
N PHE A 76 -7.36 -6.01 -18.17
CA PHE A 76 -7.26 -7.34 -18.79
C PHE A 76 -8.43 -8.24 -18.40
N GLY A 77 -8.83 -8.22 -17.13
CA GLY A 77 -10.02 -8.93 -16.65
C GLY A 77 -11.31 -8.44 -17.33
N TYR A 78 -11.46 -7.12 -17.48
CA TYR A 78 -12.63 -6.50 -18.12
C TYR A 78 -12.73 -6.81 -19.62
N PHE A 79 -11.61 -6.74 -20.35
CA PHE A 79 -11.58 -7.00 -21.81
C PHE A 79 -11.38 -8.48 -22.16
N GLY A 80 -11.21 -9.37 -21.18
CA GLY A 80 -11.00 -10.81 -21.42
C GLY A 80 -9.68 -11.12 -22.13
N LEU A 81 -8.67 -10.27 -21.97
CA LEU A 81 -7.37 -10.44 -22.60
C LEU A 81 -6.52 -11.46 -21.81
N PRO A 82 -5.79 -12.37 -22.46
CA PRO A 82 -4.88 -13.29 -21.77
C PRO A 82 -3.78 -12.49 -21.06
N GLN A 83 -3.48 -12.86 -19.81
CA GLN A 83 -2.47 -12.20 -19.00
C GLN A 83 -1.21 -13.07 -18.86
N LEU A 84 -0.07 -12.55 -19.31
CA LEU A 84 1.26 -13.02 -18.93
C LEU A 84 2.10 -11.79 -18.56
N PHE A 85 2.13 -11.46 -17.27
CA PHE A 85 2.97 -10.37 -16.77
C PHE A 85 4.33 -10.92 -16.35
N PHE A 86 5.37 -10.59 -17.09
CA PHE A 86 6.74 -10.97 -16.78
C PHE A 86 7.51 -9.74 -16.28
N THR A 87 7.68 -9.63 -14.97
CA THR A 87 8.46 -8.56 -14.36
C THR A 87 9.82 -9.12 -13.99
N PHE A 88 10.85 -8.76 -14.75
CA PHE A 88 12.24 -9.03 -14.41
C PHE A 88 12.89 -7.73 -13.96
N ASN A 89 13.65 -7.80 -12.87
CA ASN A 89 14.60 -6.76 -12.48
C ASN A 89 16.01 -7.26 -12.80
N PRO A 90 16.39 -7.39 -14.08
CA PRO A 90 17.72 -7.86 -14.44
C PRO A 90 18.74 -6.83 -13.94
N ASN A 91 19.93 -7.30 -13.58
CA ASN A 91 21.07 -6.41 -13.39
C ASN A 91 21.16 -5.48 -14.63
N PRO A 92 21.36 -4.15 -14.47
CA PRO A 92 21.49 -3.23 -15.59
C PRO A 92 22.45 -3.71 -16.70
N ALA A 93 23.55 -4.38 -16.33
CA ALA A 93 24.52 -4.97 -17.27
C ALA A 93 23.94 -6.08 -18.18
N HIS A 94 22.86 -6.73 -17.74
CA HIS A 94 22.16 -7.82 -18.43
C HIS A 94 20.72 -7.45 -18.79
N SER A 95 20.35 -6.19 -18.64
CA SER A 95 19.02 -5.72 -18.99
C SER A 95 18.95 -5.55 -20.52
N PRO A 96 18.06 -6.26 -21.22
CA PRO A 96 17.98 -6.20 -22.67
C PRO A 96 17.62 -4.79 -23.18
N ILE A 97 17.00 -3.97 -22.33
CA ILE A 97 16.67 -2.57 -22.64
C ILE A 97 17.94 -1.71 -22.80
N PHE A 98 19.01 -2.03 -22.07
CA PHE A 98 20.29 -1.29 -22.11
C PHE A 98 21.31 -1.89 -23.07
N GLN A 99 21.03 -3.07 -23.66
CA GLN A 99 21.92 -3.73 -24.61
C GLN A 99 21.64 -3.37 -26.08
N VAL A 100 20.56 -2.63 -26.36
CA VAL A 100 20.15 -2.23 -27.72
C VAL A 100 20.34 -0.71 -27.95
N MET A 101 21.08 -0.02 -27.07
CA MET A 101 21.53 1.37 -27.28
C MET A 101 22.99 1.42 -27.71
#